data_AF-A0A945XZF0-F1
#
_entry.id   AF-A0A945XZF0-F1
#
_cell.length_a   1.000
_cell.length_b   1.000
_cell.length_c   1.000
_cell.angle_alpha   90.00
_cell.angle_beta   90.00
_cell.angle_gamma   90.00
#
_symmetry.space_group_name_H-M   'P 1'
#
loop_
_entity.id
_entity.type
_entity.pdbx_description
1 polymer ?
#
loop_
_entity_poly.entity_id
_entity_poly.type
_entity_poly.pdbx_seq_one_letter_code
_entity_poly.pdbx_strand_id
1 'polypeptide(L)' 'MNSDAAELSSITTVVSDTARRVAEVAERRATDPDDPVIGRLHEIERALVTAERRLRDASRALG' A
#
# COMPACT_ATOMS: atom_id res chain seq x y z
N MET A 1 5.76 1.63 -26.50
CA MET A 1 5.83 1.32 -25.05
C MET A 1 4.59 1.90 -24.43
N ASN A 2 3.77 1.07 -23.78
CA ASN A 2 2.42 1.43 -23.37
C ASN A 2 2.45 2.42 -22.19
N SER A 3 2.01 3.67 -22.40
CA SER A 3 2.06 4.74 -21.40
C SER A 3 1.34 4.33 -20.11
N ASP A 4 0.24 3.60 -20.26
CA ASP A 4 -0.60 3.13 -19.15
C ASP A 4 0.15 2.13 -18.24
N ALA A 5 0.97 1.24 -18.82
CA ALA A 5 1.77 0.29 -18.05
C ALA A 5 2.84 1.00 -17.21
N ALA A 6 3.44 2.05 -17.75
CA ALA A 6 4.40 2.88 -17.03
C ALA A 6 3.73 3.69 -15.91
N GLU A 7 2.54 4.24 -16.18
CA GLU A 7 1.75 4.95 -15.17
C GLU A 7 1.34 4.03 -14.02
N LEU A 8 0.84 2.82 -14.30
CA LEU A 8 0.52 1.84 -13.25
C LEU A 8 1.75 1.41 -12.44
N SER A 9 2.94 1.34 -13.05
CA SER A 9 4.20 1.07 -12.34
C SER A 9 4.57 2.20 -11.37
N SER A 10 4.40 3.46 -11.80
CA SER A 10 4.58 4.63 -10.95
C SER A 10 3.60 4.62 -9.77
N ILE A 11 2.31 4.37 -10.02
CA ILE A 11 1.29 4.27 -8.96
C ILE A 11 1.63 3.13 -7.99
N THR A 12 2.07 1.97 -8.50
CA THR A 12 2.50 0.83 -7.66
C THR A 12 3.58 1.24 -6.68
N THR A 13 4.58 2.02 -7.12
CA THR A 13 5.66 2.51 -6.27
C THR A 13 5.14 3.40 -5.15
N VAL A 14 4.23 4.32 -5.48
CA VAL A 14 3.60 5.22 -4.49
C VAL A 14 2.76 4.45 -3.48
N VAL A 15 1.97 3.46 -3.92
CA VAL A 15 1.14 2.62 -3.04
C VAL A 15 2.02 1.82 -2.08
N SER A 16 3.11 1.24 -2.59
CA SER A 16 4.08 0.48 -1.79
C SER A 16 4.71 1.34 -0.68
N ASP A 17 5.17 2.53 -1.05
CA ASP A 17 5.75 3.48 -0.08
C ASP A 17 4.71 3.97 0.93
N THR A 18 3.48 4.18 0.49
CA THR A 18 2.37 4.55 1.39
C THR A 18 2.06 3.45 2.39
N ALA A 19 2.02 2.18 1.95
CA ALA A 19 1.80 1.03 2.84
C ALA A 19 2.87 0.97 3.94
N ARG A 20 4.14 1.13 3.56
CA ARG A 20 5.27 1.19 4.51
C ARG A 20 5.10 2.31 5.53
N ARG A 21 4.77 3.52 5.08
CA ARG A 21 4.56 4.67 5.99
C ARG A 21 3.40 4.45 6.96
N VAL A 22 2.30 3.80 6.52
CA VAL A 22 1.17 3.44 7.40
C VAL A 22 1.60 2.41 8.44
N ALA A 23 2.36 1.38 8.05
CA ALA A 23 2.90 0.40 8.99
C ALA A 23 3.82 1.04 10.04
N GLU A 24 4.68 1.99 9.64
CA GLU A 24 5.52 2.75 10.57
C GLU A 24 4.71 3.60 11.55
N VAL A 25 3.55 4.15 11.13
CA VAL A 25 2.63 4.84 12.05
C VAL A 25 2.01 3.85 13.03
N ALA A 26 1.61 2.65 12.57
CA ALA A 26 1.05 1.61 13.43
C ALA A 26 2.07 1.17 14.48
N GLU A 27 3.31 0.92 14.09
CA GLU A 27 4.40 0.52 14.99
C GLU A 27 4.67 1.57 16.07
N ARG A 28 4.72 2.85 15.71
CA ARG A 28 4.88 3.94 16.69
C ARG A 28 3.73 4.04 17.68
N ARG A 29 2.53 3.59 17.28
CA ARG A 29 1.33 3.60 18.13
C ARG A 29 1.20 2.33 18.97
N ALA A 30 1.83 1.23 18.57
CA ALA A 30 1.84 -0.04 19.30
C ALA A 30 2.45 0.04 20.70
N THR A 31 3.08 1.16 21.06
CA THR A 31 3.50 1.45 22.45
C THR A 31 2.33 1.62 23.41
N ASP A 32 1.13 1.95 22.90
CA ASP A 32 -0.11 2.03 23.66
C ASP A 32 -1.03 0.85 23.26
N PRO A 33 -1.17 -0.19 24.11
CA PRO A 33 -1.98 -1.37 23.81
C PRO A 33 -3.48 -1.08 23.62
N ASP A 34 -3.98 0.02 24.21
CA ASP A 34 -5.40 0.39 24.18
C ASP A 34 -5.71 1.39 23.06
N ASP A 35 -4.73 1.67 22.19
CA ASP A 35 -4.89 2.64 21.11
C ASP A 35 -5.92 2.17 20.08
N PRO A 36 -7.09 2.85 19.98
CA PRO A 36 -8.19 2.40 19.15
C PRO A 36 -7.91 2.54 17.64
N VAL A 37 -6.79 3.15 17.25
CA VAL A 37 -6.43 3.44 15.84
C VAL A 37 -5.55 2.34 15.24
N ILE A 38 -4.84 1.54 16.03
CA ILE A 38 -3.90 0.51 15.53
C ILE A 38 -4.59 -0.46 14.57
N GLY A 39 -5.77 -0.97 14.96
CA GLY A 39 -6.54 -1.90 14.13
C GLY A 39 -6.85 -1.32 12.74
N ARG A 40 -7.25 -0.04 12.68
CA ARG A 40 -7.55 0.66 11.43
C ARG A 40 -6.31 0.86 10.57
N LEU A 41 -5.16 1.15 11.17
CA LEU A 41 -3.90 1.33 10.43
C LEU A 41 -3.46 0.02 9.77
N HIS A 42 -3.57 -1.11 10.46
CA HIS A 42 -3.30 -2.42 9.86
C HIS A 42 -4.32 -2.82 8.78
N GLU A 43 -5.59 -2.43 8.93
CA GLU A 43 -6.57 -2.61 7.84
C GLU A 43 -6.20 -1.82 6.60
N ILE A 44 -5.81 -0.56 6.75
CA ILE A 44 -5.34 0.30 5.65
C ILE A 44 -4.09 -0.28 5.00
N GLU A 45 -3.09 -0.69 5.79
CA GLU A 45 -1.87 -1.33 5.31
C GLU A 45 -2.19 -2.56 4.44
N ARG A 46 -3.05 -3.48 4.93
CA ARG A 46 -3.47 -4.67 4.18
C ARG A 46 -4.20 -4.31 2.89
N ALA A 47 -5.04 -3.27 2.92
CA ALA A 47 -5.74 -2.78 1.73
C ALA A 47 -4.75 -2.23 0.69
N LEU A 48 -3.73 -1.49 1.11
CA LEU A 48 -2.69 -0.95 0.24
C LEU A 48 -1.83 -2.06 -0.38
N VAL A 49 -1.42 -3.07 0.40
CA VAL A 49 -0.69 -4.25 -0.13
C VAL A 49 -1.54 -5.02 -1.14
N THR A 50 -2.84 -5.12 -0.91
CA THR A 50 -3.77 -5.75 -1.86
C THR A 50 -3.90 -4.93 -3.14
N ALA A 51 -4.01 -3.60 -3.03
CA ALA A 51 -4.06 -2.69 -4.17
C ALA A 51 -2.77 -2.75 -4.99
N GLU A 52 -1.60 -2.76 -4.34
CA GLU A 52 -0.30 -2.89 -4.98
C GLU A 52 -0.22 -4.17 -5.84
N ARG A 53 -0.65 -5.32 -5.30
CA ARG A 53 -0.68 -6.59 -6.05
C ARG A 53 -1.56 -6.47 -7.30
N ARG A 54 -2.77 -5.93 -7.16
CA ARG A 54 -3.72 -5.74 -8.27
C ARG A 54 -3.17 -4.79 -9.34
N LEU A 55 -2.49 -3.72 -8.94
CA LEU A 55 -1.84 -2.78 -9.86
C LEU A 55 -0.72 -3.44 -10.66
N ARG A 56 0.11 -4.28 -10.01
CA ARG A 56 1.14 -5.06 -10.72
C ARG A 56 0.54 -6.03 -11.73
N ASP A 57 -0.55 -6.70 -11.36
CA ASP A 57 -1.23 -7.64 -12.26
C ASP A 57 -1.85 -6.92 -13.47
N ALA A 58 -2.48 -5.75 -13.25
CA ALA A 58 -2.98 -4.91 -14.32
C ALA A 58 -1.85 -4.38 -15.22
N SER A 59 -0.74 -3.92 -14.64
CA SER A 59 0.44 -3.46 -15.40
C SER A 59 1.02 -4.56 -16.28
N ARG A 60 1.08 -5.80 -15.78
CA ARG A 60 1.50 -6.98 -16.57
C ARG A 60 0.54 -7.30 -17.72
N ALA A 61 -0.76 -7.12 -17.53
CA ALA A 61 -1.76 -7.36 -18.58
C ALA A 61 -1.71 -6.30 -19.69
N LEU A 62 -1.18 -5.10 -19.40
CA LEU A 62 -0.98 -4.01 -20.37
C LEU A 62 0.36 -4.09 -21.11
N GLY A 63 1.25 -4.99 -20.68
CA GLY A 63 2.60 -5.19 -21.21
C GLY A 63 2.67 -6.23 -22.31
#